data_AF-A0A962YB74-F1
#
_entry.id   AF-A0A962YB74-F1
#
_cell.length_a   1.000
_cell.length_b   1.000
_cell.length_c   1.000
_cell.angle_alpha   90.00
_cell.angle_beta   90.00
_cell.angle_gamma   90.00
#
_symmetry.space_group_name_H-M   'P 1'
#
loop_
_entity.id
_entity.type
_entity.pdbx_description
1 polymer ?
#
loop_
_entity_poly.entity_id
_entity_poly.type
_entity_poly.pdbx_seq_one_letter_code
_entity_poly.pdbx_strand_id
1 'polypeptide(L)' 'MNSQSEPTLAPFIDAAIAVISAHADELTALDQAIGDGDHGINMQRGFTAIAAIRPELEVLAVGPALQKMGMTLVMKV' A
#
# COMPACT_ATOMS: atom_id res chain seq x y z
N MET A 1 -30.46 -13.88 12.64
CA MET A 1 -29.81 -12.93 11.71
C MET A 1 -28.33 -13.24 11.72
N ASN A 2 -27.82 -13.86 10.64
CA ASN A 2 -26.39 -14.19 10.54
C ASN A 2 -25.59 -12.88 10.39
N SER A 3 -24.97 -12.42 11.48
CA SER A 3 -23.89 -11.43 11.44
C SER A 3 -22.66 -12.08 10.81
N GLN A 4 -22.64 -12.17 9.49
CA GLN A 4 -21.36 -12.27 8.77
C GLN A 4 -20.78 -10.86 8.79
N SER A 5 -19.73 -10.64 9.58
CA SER A 5 -18.93 -9.41 9.52
C SER A 5 -18.45 -9.23 8.09
N GLU A 6 -18.64 -8.05 7.50
CA GLU A 6 -18.05 -7.77 6.19
C GLU A 6 -16.53 -7.99 6.26
N PRO A 7 -15.92 -8.59 5.23
CA PRO A 7 -14.48 -8.76 5.18
C PRO A 7 -13.80 -7.39 5.24
N THR A 8 -12.96 -7.18 6.26
CA THR A 8 -12.18 -5.95 6.42
C THR A 8 -10.89 -6.00 5.60
N LEU A 9 -10.55 -4.88 4.99
CA LEU A 9 -9.31 -4.73 4.21
C LEU A 9 -8.09 -4.47 5.10
N ALA A 10 -8.31 -4.08 6.37
CA ALA A 10 -7.28 -3.73 7.35
C ALA A 10 -6.04 -4.67 7.35
N PRO A 11 -6.17 -5.99 7.55
CA PRO A 11 -5.01 -6.87 7.61
C PRO A 11 -4.23 -6.94 6.29
N PHE A 12 -4.90 -6.75 5.15
CA PHE A 12 -4.24 -6.71 3.85
C PHE A 12 -3.46 -5.42 3.63
N ILE A 13 -4.00 -4.28 4.09
CA ILE A 13 -3.31 -3.00 4.02
C ILE A 13 -2.04 -3.06 4.86
N ASP A 14 -2.16 -3.56 6.09
CA ASP A 14 -1.04 -3.63 7.04
C ASP A 14 0.05 -4.59 6.53
N ALA A 15 -0.34 -5.74 5.97
CA ALA A 15 0.58 -6.66 5.32
C ALA A 15 1.30 -6.04 4.11
N ALA A 16 0.58 -5.31 3.25
CA ALA A 16 1.17 -4.69 2.07
C ALA A 16 2.16 -3.57 2.45
N ILE A 17 1.83 -2.72 3.43
CA ILE A 17 2.74 -1.71 3.97
C ILE A 17 4.01 -2.39 4.51
N ALA A 18 3.86 -3.45 5.31
CA ALA A 18 4.99 -4.14 5.93
C ALA A 18 5.91 -4.78 4.88
N VAL A 19 5.35 -5.51 3.91
CA VAL A 19 6.12 -6.21 2.86
C VAL A 19 6.85 -5.20 1.98
N ILE A 20 6.18 -4.16 1.48
CA ILE A 20 6.84 -3.18 0.62
C ILE A 20 7.95 -2.44 1.37
N SER A 21 7.72 -2.08 2.64
CA SER A 21 8.73 -1.40 3.45
C SER A 21 9.95 -2.29 3.73
N ALA A 22 9.73 -3.57 3.99
CA ALA A 22 10.81 -4.53 4.28
C ALA A 22 11.69 -4.84 3.06
N HIS A 23 11.13 -4.75 1.85
CA HIS A 23 11.79 -5.13 0.60
C HIS A 23 12.15 -3.93 -0.29
N ALA A 24 12.02 -2.69 0.19
CA ALA A 24 12.29 -1.49 -0.61
C ALA A 24 13.73 -1.48 -1.19
N ASP A 25 14.74 -1.78 -0.37
CA ASP A 25 16.13 -1.82 -0.81
C ASP A 25 16.38 -2.93 -1.84
N GLU A 26 15.74 -4.10 -1.67
CA GLU A 26 15.81 -5.21 -2.62
C GLU A 26 15.18 -4.81 -3.97
N LEU A 27 14.02 -4.16 -3.96
CA LEU A 27 13.34 -3.67 -5.16
C LEU A 27 14.20 -2.64 -5.90
N THR A 28 14.83 -1.69 -5.18
CA THR A 28 15.77 -0.73 -5.78
C THR A 28 16.97 -1.44 -6.38
N ALA A 29 17.55 -2.44 -5.70
CA ALA A 29 18.70 -3.17 -6.24
C ALA A 29 18.35 -3.97 -7.50
N LEU A 30 17.19 -4.63 -7.53
CA LEU A 30 16.69 -5.35 -8.70
C LEU A 30 16.42 -4.41 -9.88
N ASP A 31 15.81 -3.27 -9.62
CA ASP A 31 15.52 -2.26 -10.63
C ASP A 31 16.80 -1.60 -11.17
N GLN A 32 17.77 -1.29 -10.31
CA GLN A 32 19.07 -0.74 -10.70
C GLN A 32 19.83 -1.62 -11.70
N ALA A 33 19.59 -2.93 -11.68
CA ALA A 33 20.25 -3.88 -12.57
C ALA A 33 19.76 -3.77 -14.03
N ILE A 34 18.53 -3.29 -14.28
CA ILE A 34 17.90 -3.25 -15.60
C ILE A 34 17.13 -1.94 -15.92
N GLY A 35 17.12 -1.00 -15.00
CA GLY A 35 16.31 0.23 -14.99
C GLY A 35 17.07 1.38 -14.33
N ASP A 36 16.34 2.32 -13.73
CA ASP A 36 16.91 3.54 -13.13
C ASP A 36 17.09 3.46 -11.60
N GLY A 37 16.63 2.38 -10.98
CA GLY A 37 16.88 2.09 -9.56
C GLY A 37 15.93 2.82 -8.61
N ASP A 38 14.89 3.46 -9.12
CA ASP A 38 13.98 4.28 -8.32
C ASP A 38 12.78 3.48 -7.79
N HIS A 39 12.56 2.26 -8.26
CA HIS A 39 11.32 1.53 -7.99
C HIS A 39 11.04 1.31 -6.50
N GLY A 40 12.03 0.80 -5.76
CA GLY A 40 11.89 0.59 -4.31
C GLY A 40 11.64 1.87 -3.53
N ILE A 41 12.31 2.97 -3.91
CA ILE A 41 12.15 4.30 -3.31
C ILE A 41 10.74 4.84 -3.58
N ASN A 42 10.26 4.74 -4.82
CA ASN A 42 8.93 5.18 -5.22
C ASN A 42 7.83 4.38 -4.50
N MET A 43 8.00 3.06 -4.39
CA MET A 43 7.08 2.19 -3.64
C MET A 43 7.09 2.50 -2.14
N GLN A 44 8.26 2.72 -1.53
CA GLN A 44 8.36 3.12 -0.12
C GLN A 44 7.64 4.45 0.14
N ARG A 45 7.81 5.44 -0.76
CA ARG A 45 7.11 6.74 -0.68
C ARG A 45 5.60 6.57 -0.77
N GLY A 46 5.12 5.78 -1.74
CA GLY A 46 3.69 5.49 -1.91
C GLY A 46 3.08 4.78 -0.69
N PHE A 47 3.71 3.72 -0.20
CA PHE A 47 3.18 2.94 0.92
C PHE A 47 3.33 3.64 2.28
N THR A 48 4.30 4.53 2.43
CA THR A 48 4.35 5.46 3.59
C THR A 48 3.14 6.39 3.58
N ALA A 49 2.72 6.89 2.41
CA ALA A 49 1.50 7.71 2.30
C ALA A 49 0.23 6.89 2.60
N ILE A 50 0.17 5.62 2.20
CA ILE A 50 -0.92 4.70 2.58
C ILE A 50 -0.96 4.49 4.09
N ALA A 51 0.19 4.27 4.74
CA ALA A 51 0.27 4.13 6.19
C ALA A 51 -0.26 5.37 6.92
N ALA A 52 0.03 6.58 6.40
CA ALA A 52 -0.46 7.82 7.00
C ALA A 52 -1.99 7.97 6.94
N ILE A 53 -2.65 7.44 5.91
CA ILE A 53 -4.12 7.49 5.76
C ILE A 53 -4.83 6.22 6.25
N ARG A 54 -4.11 5.27 6.84
CA ARG A 54 -4.63 3.97 7.29
C ARG A 54 -5.86 4.05 8.21
N PRO A 55 -5.96 5.00 9.17
CA PRO A 55 -7.17 5.14 9.99
C PRO A 55 -8.41 5.54 9.17
N GLU A 56 -8.23 6.31 8.10
CA GLU A 56 -9.32 6.70 7.20
C GLU A 56 -9.76 5.53 6.31
N LEU A 57 -8.83 4.68 5.87
CA LEU A 57 -9.15 3.52 5.05
C LEU A 57 -9.98 2.47 5.81
N GLU A 58 -9.82 2.37 7.13
CA GLU A 58 -10.49 1.37 7.97
C GLU A 58 -12.00 1.58 8.09
N VAL A 59 -12.43 2.84 8.03
CA VAL A 59 -13.84 3.20 8.19
C VAL A 59 -14.61 3.19 6.87
N LEU A 60 -13.94 2.93 5.75
CA LEU A 60 -14.53 2.86 4.42
C LEU A 60 -14.93 1.43 4.07
N ALA A 61 -15.98 1.29 3.27
CA ALA A 61 -16.25 0.03 2.58
C ALA A 61 -15.08 -0.33 1.65
N VAL A 62 -14.92 -1.62 1.37
CA VAL A 62 -13.77 -2.18 0.61
C VAL A 62 -13.53 -1.46 -0.72
N GLY A 63 -14.58 -1.23 -1.52
CA GLY A 63 -14.45 -0.57 -2.82
C GLY A 63 -13.87 0.86 -2.74
N PRO A 64 -14.50 1.76 -1.97
CA PRO A 64 -13.96 3.10 -1.72
C PRO A 64 -12.56 3.12 -1.10
N ALA A 65 -12.25 2.19 -0.18
CA ALA A 65 -10.92 2.08 0.40
C ALA A 65 -9.86 1.77 -0.68
N LEU A 66 -10.12 0.78 -1.54
CA LEU A 66 -9.22 0.43 -2.65
C LEU A 66 -9.05 1.58 -3.65
N GLN A 67 -10.13 2.28 -3.99
CA GLN A 67 -10.06 3.45 -4.88
C GLN A 67 -9.18 4.55 -4.28
N LYS A 68 -9.34 4.84 -2.98
CA LYS A 68 -8.53 5.85 -2.29
C LYS A 68 -7.06 5.43 -2.19
N MET A 69 -6.79 4.16 -1.94
CA MET A 69 -5.43 3.62 -1.99
C MET A 69 -4.80 3.80 -3.37
N GLY A 70 -5.50 3.39 -4.44
CA GLY A 70 -5.03 3.54 -5.81
C GLY A 70 -4.71 4.99 -6.18
N MET A 71 -5.60 5.93 -5.85
CA MET A 71 -5.37 7.35 -6.08
C MET A 71 -4.15 7.87 -5.30
N THR A 72 -4.00 7.45 -4.05
CA THR A 72 -2.85 7.83 -3.22
C THR A 72 -1.54 7.35 -3.83
N LEU A 73 -1.50 6.11 -4.32
CA LEU A 73 -0.32 5.55 -4.99
C LEU A 73 0.01 6.31 -6.28
N VAL A 74 -0.98 6.57 -7.16
CA VAL A 74 -0.77 7.35 -8.40
C VAL A 74 -0.17 8.73 -8.13
N MET A 75 -0.49 9.37 -7.00
CA MET A 75 0.01 10.70 -6.65
C MET A 75 1.38 10.69 -5.94
N LYS A 76 1.80 9.55 -5.40
CA LYS A 76 2.93 9.46 -4.45
C LYS A 76 4.01 8.48 -4.85
N VAL A 77 3.74 7.55 -5.76
CA VAL A 77 4.74 6.70 -6.40
C VAL A 77 5.38 7.48 -7.52
#